data_AF-A0A941I9E0-F1
#
_entry.id   AF-A0A941I9E0-F1
#
_cell.length_a   1.000
_cell.length_b   1.000
_cell.length_c   1.000
_cell.angle_alpha   90.00
_cell.angle_beta   90.00
_cell.angle_gamma   90.00
#
_symmetry.space_group_name_H-M   'P 1'
#
loop_
_entity.id
_entity.type
_entity.pdbx_description
1 polymer ?
#
loop_
_entity_poly.entity_id
_entity_poly.type
_entity_poly.pdbx_seq_one_letter_code
_entity_poly.pdbx_strand_id
1 'polypeptide(L)'
;AIAPVAVPTKRKPRLIIISIILLIAAMAYGYYWLTVLKNFEHTEDAYAAGNLVQLTSQVAGTVVAIHADDTDLVDAGKTLIALDNTDAKVSSTQAAAQLAQ
;
A
#
# COMPACT_ATOMS: atom_id res chain seq x y z
N ALA A 1 -21.42 -58.21 -61.78
CA ALA A 1 -20.85 -57.90 -60.45
C ALA A 1 -20.26 -56.50 -60.50
N ILE A 2 -20.70 -55.59 -59.61
CA ILE A 2 -20.24 -54.19 -59.57
C ILE A 2 -19.21 -54.10 -58.44
N ALA A 3 -17.97 -53.76 -58.77
CA ALA A 3 -16.85 -53.68 -57.84
C ALA A 3 -16.98 -52.47 -56.89
N PRO A 4 -16.49 -52.56 -55.63
CA PRO A 4 -16.56 -51.45 -54.69
C PRO A 4 -15.49 -50.39 -55.04
N VAL A 5 -15.91 -49.13 -55.11
CA VAL A 5 -15.00 -47.99 -55.31
C VAL A 5 -14.35 -47.66 -53.96
N ALA A 6 -13.05 -47.94 -53.83
CA ALA A 6 -12.27 -47.56 -52.66
C ALA A 6 -12.02 -46.03 -52.67
N VAL A 7 -12.57 -45.34 -51.67
CA VAL A 7 -12.37 -43.89 -51.50
C VAL A 7 -11.02 -43.66 -50.80
N PRO A 8 -10.10 -42.86 -51.36
CA PRO A 8 -8.78 -42.68 -50.77
C PRO A 8 -8.87 -41.88 -49.46
N THR A 9 -8.43 -42.50 -48.36
CA THR A 9 -8.41 -41.90 -47.01
C THR A 9 -7.34 -40.80 -46.91
N LYS A 10 -7.65 -39.59 -47.38
CA LYS A 10 -6.84 -38.36 -47.22
C LYS A 10 -6.91 -37.76 -45.80
N ARG A 11 -7.10 -38.59 -44.76
CA ARG A 11 -7.30 -38.12 -43.37
C ARG A 11 -5.99 -37.71 -42.68
N LYS A 12 -4.88 -38.38 -43.03
CA LYS A 12 -3.55 -38.19 -42.44
C LYS A 12 -2.94 -36.78 -42.62
N PRO A 13 -2.94 -36.15 -43.83
CA PRO A 13 -2.33 -34.83 -44.00
C PRO A 13 -3.11 -33.71 -43.30
N ARG A 14 -4.45 -33.82 -43.22
CA ARG A 14 -5.28 -32.83 -42.50
C ARG A 14 -5.01 -32.83 -41.00
N LEU A 15 -4.81 -34.01 -40.40
CA LEU A 15 -4.49 -34.11 -38.97
C LEU A 15 -3.12 -33.50 -38.65
N ILE A 16 -2.13 -33.68 -39.55
CA ILE A 16 -0.80 -33.07 -39.39
C ILE A 16 -0.90 -31.54 -39.42
N ILE A 17 -1.65 -30.98 -40.37
CA ILE A 17 -1.83 -29.52 -40.47
C ILE A 17 -2.49 -28.97 -39.20
N ILE A 18 -3.54 -29.63 -38.70
CA ILE A 18 -4.21 -29.23 -37.46
C ILE A 18 -3.25 -29.29 -36.26
N SER A 19 -2.43 -30.34 -36.16
CA SER A 19 -1.45 -30.45 -35.08
C SER A 19 -0.41 -29.34 -35.10
N ILE A 20 0.05 -28.92 -36.29
CA ILE A 20 1.02 -27.82 -36.45
C ILE A 20 0.39 -26.49 -36.03
N ILE A 21 -0.85 -26.23 -36.46
CA ILE A 21 -1.57 -25.02 -36.06
C ILE A 21 -1.74 -24.97 -34.54
N LEU A 22 -2.12 -26.09 -33.93
CA LEU A 22 -2.31 -26.17 -32.48
C LEU A 22 -0.99 -25.93 -31.72
N LEU A 23 0.11 -26.49 -32.22
CA LEU A 23 1.45 -26.29 -31.67
C LEU A 23 1.85 -24.80 -31.69
N ILE A 24 1.61 -24.12 -32.83
CA ILE A 24 1.93 -22.70 -32.98
C ILE A 24 1.05 -21.84 -32.04
N ALA A 25 -0.24 -22.14 -31.94
CA ALA A 25 -1.15 -21.45 -31.03
C ALA A 25 -0.73 -21.62 -29.56
N ALA A 26 -0.32 -22.83 -29.17
CA ALA A 26 0.18 -23.10 -27.82
C ALA A 26 1.48 -22.35 -27.51
N MET A 27 2.42 -22.29 -28.47
CA MET A 27 3.65 -21.51 -28.33
C MET A 27 3.37 -20.01 -28.20
N ALA A 28 2.47 -19.46 -29.03
CA ALA A 28 2.11 -18.05 -28.98
C ALA A 28 1.43 -17.68 -27.65
N TYR A 29 0.51 -18.53 -27.18
CA TYR A 29 -0.15 -18.36 -25.89
C TYR A 29 0.84 -18.44 -24.72
N GLY A 30 1.74 -19.44 -24.72
CA GLY A 30 2.76 -19.60 -23.69
C GLY A 30 3.71 -18.40 -23.63
N TYR A 31 4.12 -17.87 -24.79
CA TYR A 31 4.93 -16.66 -24.87
C TYR A 31 4.21 -15.43 -24.28
N TYR A 32 2.94 -15.23 -24.64
CA TYR A 32 2.12 -14.14 -24.10
C TYR A 32 1.92 -14.26 -22.59
N TRP A 33 1.69 -15.48 -22.09
CA TRP A 33 1.51 -15.73 -20.66
C TRP A 33 2.78 -15.42 -19.86
N LEU A 34 3.95 -15.87 -20.34
CA LEU A 34 5.24 -15.64 -19.69
C LEU A 34 5.66 -14.16 -19.67
N THR A 35 5.32 -13.41 -20.72
CA THR A 35 5.76 -12.02 -20.88
C THR A 35 4.81 -11.01 -20.27
N VAL A 36 3.50 -11.26 -20.35
CA VAL A 36 2.47 -10.29 -19.97
C VAL A 36 1.76 -10.73 -18.68
N LEU A 37 1.04 -11.86 -18.72
CA LEU A 37 0.10 -12.22 -17.64
C LEU A 37 0.79 -12.57 -16.31
N LYS A 38 1.97 -13.17 -16.35
CA LYS A 38 2.71 -13.57 -15.14
C LYS A 38 3.03 -12.40 -14.20
N ASN A 39 3.16 -11.19 -14.74
CA ASN A 39 3.68 -10.05 -13.97
C ASN A 39 2.58 -9.21 -13.29
N PHE A 40 1.31 -9.63 -13.37
CA PHE A 40 0.21 -8.94 -12.71
C PHE A 40 -0.03 -9.52 -11.32
N GLU A 41 0.78 -9.09 -10.37
CA GLU A 41 0.51 -9.32 -8.94
C GLU A 41 -0.37 -8.15 -8.46
N HIS A 42 -1.68 -8.40 -8.32
CA HIS A 42 -2.59 -7.47 -7.67
C HIS A 42 -2.51 -7.70 -6.17
N THR A 43 -1.70 -6.89 -5.48
CA THR A 43 -1.66 -6.88 -4.02
C THR A 43 -2.42 -5.66 -3.50
N GLU A 44 -3.37 -5.90 -2.60
CA GLU A 44 -4.08 -4.84 -1.86
C GLU A 44 -3.38 -4.51 -0.53
N ASP A 45 -2.30 -5.22 -0.21
CA ASP A 45 -1.59 -5.13 1.08
C ASP A 45 -0.53 -4.02 1.08
N ALA A 46 -0.95 -2.79 0.81
CA ALA A 46 -0.11 -1.59 0.93
C ALA A 46 -0.30 -0.91 2.30
N TYR A 47 -0.10 -1.64 3.41
CA TYR A 47 -0.07 -1.03 4.74
C TYR A 47 1.32 -0.43 5.03
N ALA A 48 1.41 0.89 5.01
CA ALA A 48 2.59 1.60 5.47
C ALA A 48 2.65 1.55 7.02
N ALA A 49 3.54 0.72 7.56
CA ALA A 49 3.81 0.71 8.99
C ALA A 49 4.56 2.00 9.40
N GLY A 50 3.87 2.89 10.11
CA GLY A 50 4.46 4.07 10.75
C GLY A 50 4.68 3.83 12.24
N ASN A 51 5.75 4.38 12.80
CA ASN A 51 5.97 4.36 14.25
C ASN A 51 5.07 5.42 14.91
N LEU A 52 4.00 5.01 15.59
CA LEU A 52 3.15 5.92 16.37
C LEU A 52 3.75 6.11 17.77
N VAL A 53 4.09 7.35 18.12
CA VAL A 53 4.54 7.72 19.47
C VAL A 53 3.52 8.67 20.08
N GLN A 54 2.98 8.30 21.24
CA GLN A 54 2.03 9.14 21.98
C GLN A 54 2.78 10.23 22.76
N LEU A 55 2.43 11.49 22.55
CA LEU A 55 2.97 12.63 23.29
C LEU A 55 2.00 13.03 24.41
N THR A 56 2.51 13.08 25.64
CA THR A 56 1.74 13.49 26.83
C THR A 56 2.39 14.72 27.46
N SER A 57 1.57 15.66 27.93
CA SER A 57 2.07 16.80 28.70
C SER A 57 2.72 16.34 30.00
N GLN A 58 3.89 16.90 30.33
CA GLN A 58 4.56 16.64 31.60
C GLN A 58 3.83 17.30 32.79
N VAL A 59 2.99 18.30 32.53
CA VAL A 59 2.26 19.06 33.54
C VAL A 59 0.76 18.99 33.26
N ALA A 60 -0.03 18.69 34.29
CA ALA A 60 -1.48 18.75 34.19
C ALA A 60 -1.93 20.21 34.04
N GLY A 61 -2.69 20.51 32.98
CA GLY A 61 -3.21 21.85 32.70
C GLY A 61 -4.36 21.78 31.71
N THR A 62 -5.18 22.83 31.65
CA THR A 62 -6.27 22.92 30.68
C THR A 62 -5.70 23.19 29.29
N VAL A 63 -6.10 22.38 28.30
CA VAL A 63 -5.69 22.56 26.90
C VAL A 63 -6.42 23.78 26.33
N VAL A 64 -5.67 24.77 25.87
CA VAL A 64 -6.17 26.03 25.30
C VAL A 64 -6.21 25.97 23.77
N ALA A 65 -5.30 25.22 23.15
CA ALA A 65 -5.31 25.00 21.70
C ALA A 65 -4.59 23.70 21.30
N ILE A 66 -5.08 23.06 20.24
CA ILE A 66 -4.44 21.93 19.55
C ILE A 66 -4.06 22.45 18.16
N HIS A 67 -2.77 22.39 17.82
CA HIS A 67 -2.20 22.99 16.61
C HIS A 67 -1.75 21.96 15.56
N ALA A 68 -2.13 20.70 15.74
CA ALA A 68 -1.87 19.60 14.81
C ALA A 68 -3.10 18.68 14.73
N ASP A 69 -3.44 18.26 13.51
CA ASP A 69 -4.50 17.28 13.23
C ASP A 69 -3.89 15.96 12.73
N ASP A 70 -4.70 14.90 12.65
CA ASP A 70 -4.24 13.62 12.10
C ASP A 70 -3.71 13.80 10.67
N THR A 71 -2.56 13.19 10.38
CA THR A 71 -1.82 13.24 9.10
C THR A 71 -1.10 14.55 8.75
N ASP A 72 -1.09 15.56 9.64
CA ASP A 72 -0.34 16.80 9.41
C ASP A 72 1.18 16.60 9.57
N LEU A 73 1.95 17.20 8.65
CA LEU A 73 3.42 17.21 8.72
C LEU A 73 3.87 18.21 9.80
N VAL A 74 4.58 17.72 10.81
CA VAL A 74 5.08 18.52 11.94
C VAL A 74 6.59 18.46 12.04
N ASP A 75 7.22 19.63 12.10
CA ASP A 75 8.67 19.76 12.29
C ASP A 75 9.05 19.83 13.78
N ALA A 76 10.27 19.42 14.09
CA ALA A 76 10.81 19.52 15.44
C ALA A 76 10.80 20.97 15.94
N GLY A 77 10.20 21.20 17.12
CA GLY A 77 10.08 22.52 17.73
C GLY A 77 8.75 23.23 17.48
N LYS A 78 7.85 22.69 16.64
CA LYS A 78 6.49 23.21 16.48
C LYS A 78 5.66 22.94 17.74
N THR A 79 5.00 23.97 18.27
CA THR A 79 4.06 23.81 19.40
C THR A 79 2.84 23.01 18.93
N LEU A 80 2.62 21.83 19.53
CA LEU A 80 1.50 20.95 19.19
C LEU A 80 0.28 21.18 20.08
N ILE A 81 0.52 21.41 21.38
CA ILE A 81 -0.50 21.59 22.40
C ILE A 81 -0.10 22.81 23.24
N ALA A 82 -1.02 23.77 23.37
CA ALA A 82 -0.86 24.90 24.27
C ALA A 82 -1.70 24.64 25.54
N LEU A 83 -1.05 24.65 26.70
CA LEU A 83 -1.69 24.55 28.00
C LEU A 83 -1.82 25.95 28.64
N ASP A 84 -2.86 26.16 29.43
CA ASP A 84 -3.04 27.39 30.20
C ASP A 84 -1.90 27.53 31.23
N ASN A 85 -1.16 28.64 31.16
CA ASN A 85 0.01 28.91 31.98
C ASN A 85 -0.29 29.78 33.22
N THR A 86 -1.57 30.07 33.50
CA THR A 86 -1.96 30.99 34.58
C THR A 86 -1.42 30.52 35.94
N ASP A 87 -1.60 29.24 36.29
CA ASP A 87 -1.13 28.67 37.56
C ASP A 87 0.41 28.55 37.61
N ALA A 88 1.05 28.19 36.49
CA ALA A 88 2.50 28.12 36.37
C ALA A 88 3.15 29.52 36.57
N LYS A 89 2.49 30.58 36.11
CA LYS A 89 2.98 31.95 36.26
C LYS A 89 2.82 32.50 37.67
N VAL A 90 1.70 32.18 38.34
CA VAL A 90 1.46 32.55 39.74
C VAL A 90 2.49 31.88 40.66
N SER A 91 2.70 30.56 40.50
CA SER A 91 3.70 29.83 41.28
C SER A 91 5.13 30.31 41.03
N SER A 92 5.51 30.61 39.79
CA SER A 92 6.81 31.20 39.46
C SER A 92 7.01 32.58 40.12
N THR A 93 5.99 33.44 40.08
CA THR A 93 6.05 34.76 40.71
C THR A 93 6.16 34.64 42.23
N GLN A 94 5.45 33.69 42.83
CA GLN A 94 5.52 33.41 44.26
C GLN A 94 6.89 32.87 44.68
N ALA A 95 7.48 31.97 43.90
CA ALA A 95 8.83 31.46 44.14
C ALA A 95 9.89 32.57 43.98
N ALA A 96 9.75 33.45 42.98
CA ALA A 96 10.63 34.60 42.80
C ALA A 96 10.51 35.60 43.97
N ALA A 97 9.30 35.82 44.47
CA ALA A 97 9.06 36.65 45.64
C ALA A 97 9.63 36.04 46.94
N GLN A 98 9.61 34.71 47.08
CA GLN A 98 10.23 33.99 48.20
C GLN A 98 11.76 34.01 48.13
N LEU A 99 12.36 34.01 46.93
CA LEU A 99 13.81 34.09 46.75
C LEU A 99 14.36 35.51 47.00
N ALA A 100 13.51 36.53 46.92
CA ALA A 100 13.86 37.94 47.14
C ALA A 100 13.72 38.39 48.61
N GLN A 101 13.27 37.51 49.51
CA GLN A 101 13.33 37.68 50.97
C GLN A 101 14.61 37.08 51.53
#